data_AF-A0A0K8Q6N9-F1
#
_entry.id   AF-A0A0K8Q6N9-F1
#
_cell.length_a   1.000
_cell.length_b   1.000
_cell.length_c   1.000
_cell.angle_alpha   90.00
_cell.angle_beta   90.00
_cell.angle_gamma   90.00
#
_symmetry.space_group_name_H-M   'P 1'
#
loop_
_entity.id
_entity.type
_entity.pdbx_description
1 polymer ?
#
loop_
_entity_poly.entity_id
_entity_poly.type
_entity_poly.pdbx_seq_one_letter_code
_entity_poly.pdbx_strand_id
1 'polypeptide(L)'
;MPELSPDLSGEWRFDPNHTRIGFSTRHAMVTKVRGAFNDVEGIINADAENPANSSVSVTIKVASIDTRNTQRDEHLRTNDFFDAPSFPEITFVSTRVDQIEEGNFIVAGNLTIRGITKEVSLPIEFLGVERDQTGQLRAGFEAPAGSTVSNSASSGTPRLIPAACSSLTKSLSSLRFRPSRSRRARPPRAPGQRHGVPPCKPSSMH
;
A
#
# COMPACT_ATOMS: atom_id res chain seq x y z
N MET A 1 -10.92 15.98 8.68
CA MET A 1 -10.32 14.65 8.42
C MET A 1 -10.84 14.19 7.06
N PRO A 2 -10.03 13.54 6.22
CA PRO A 2 -10.49 13.08 4.92
C PRO A 2 -11.47 11.91 5.10
N GLU A 3 -12.70 12.06 4.59
CA GLU A 3 -13.72 11.00 4.63
C GLU A 3 -13.41 9.93 3.56
N LEU A 4 -13.71 8.66 3.88
CA LEU A 4 -13.60 7.54 2.94
C LEU A 4 -14.85 7.51 2.06
N SER A 5 -14.78 8.10 0.87
CA SER A 5 -15.92 8.14 -0.04
C SER A 5 -15.99 6.88 -0.93
N PRO A 6 -17.19 6.36 -1.29
CA PRO A 6 -17.34 5.14 -2.08
C PRO A 6 -16.65 5.14 -3.45
N ASP A 7 -16.40 6.31 -4.02
CA ASP A 7 -15.65 6.48 -5.27
C ASP A 7 -14.14 6.17 -5.14
N LEU A 8 -13.65 5.98 -3.91
CA LEU A 8 -12.28 5.52 -3.64
C LEU A 8 -12.14 3.99 -3.71
N SER A 9 -13.24 3.25 -3.82
CA SER A 9 -13.20 1.80 -4.01
C SER A 9 -12.58 1.44 -5.37
N GLY A 10 -11.65 0.47 -5.36
CA GLY A 10 -10.98 -0.02 -6.57
C GLY A 10 -9.53 -0.42 -6.34
N GLU A 11 -8.86 -0.80 -7.42
CA GLU A 11 -7.44 -1.14 -7.41
C GLU A 11 -6.60 0.13 -7.48
N TRP A 12 -5.65 0.24 -6.56
CA TRP A 12 -4.66 1.30 -6.43
C TRP A 12 -3.25 0.70 -6.49
N ARG A 13 -2.33 1.35 -7.19
CA ARG A 13 -0.94 0.93 -7.36
C ARG A 13 0.01 1.95 -6.76
N PHE A 14 1.07 1.47 -6.13
CA PHE A 14 2.12 2.33 -5.59
C PHE A 14 2.75 3.14 -6.75
N ASP A 15 3.04 4.43 -6.50
CA ASP A 15 3.86 5.23 -7.42
C ASP A 15 5.34 5.00 -7.07
N PRO A 16 6.12 4.31 -7.93
CA PRO A 16 7.50 3.95 -7.62
C PRO A 16 8.42 5.17 -7.44
N ASN A 17 8.08 6.32 -8.03
CA ASN A 17 8.90 7.54 -7.92
C ASN A 17 8.69 8.29 -6.60
N HIS A 18 7.64 7.94 -5.84
CA HIS A 18 7.26 8.65 -4.62
C HIS A 18 7.03 7.72 -3.44
N THR A 19 7.40 6.45 -3.57
CA THR A 19 7.23 5.44 -2.52
C THR A 19 8.58 4.99 -2.04
N ARG A 20 8.76 4.96 -0.71
CA ARG A 20 9.99 4.44 -0.09
C ARG A 20 9.65 3.70 1.19
N ILE A 21 10.24 2.52 1.38
CA ILE A 21 10.10 1.75 2.62
C ILE A 21 11.36 1.92 3.44
N GLY A 22 11.29 2.74 4.48
CA GLY A 22 12.40 2.96 5.41
C GLY A 22 12.45 1.91 6.52
N PHE A 23 13.66 1.64 6.97
CA PHE A 23 13.94 0.78 8.10
C PHE A 23 14.97 1.40 9.03
N SER A 24 14.98 0.94 10.28
CA SER A 24 16.06 1.29 11.18
C SER A 24 16.37 0.22 12.20
N THR A 25 17.60 -0.27 12.12
CA THR A 25 18.18 -1.27 13.03
C THR A 25 19.10 -0.64 14.06
N ARG A 26 19.18 -1.25 15.25
CA ARG A 26 20.18 -0.92 16.26
C ARG A 26 21.34 -1.88 16.12
N HIS A 27 22.54 -1.36 15.89
CA HIS A 27 23.78 -2.12 15.98
C HIS A 27 24.36 -1.95 17.39
N ALA A 28 24.63 -3.07 18.08
CA ALA A 28 25.28 -3.13 19.40
C ALA A 28 24.69 -2.18 20.48
N MET A 29 23.37 -1.96 20.51
CA MET A 29 22.65 -1.03 21.42
C MET A 29 23.02 0.47 21.33
N VAL A 30 24.09 0.86 20.64
CA VAL A 30 24.61 2.24 20.65
C VAL A 30 24.31 3.01 19.37
N THR A 31 24.33 2.37 18.20
CA THR A 31 24.17 3.08 16.91
C THR A 31 22.92 2.66 16.16
N LYS A 32 22.15 3.66 15.72
CA LYS A 32 20.93 3.48 14.92
C LYS A 32 21.29 3.58 13.43
N VAL A 33 21.33 2.44 12.74
CA VAL A 33 21.47 2.41 11.28
C VAL A 33 20.09 2.66 10.69
N ARG A 34 20.00 3.64 9.78
CA ARG A 34 18.80 3.91 9.00
C ARG A 34 19.10 3.49 7.57
N GLY A 35 18.14 2.84 6.93
CA GLY A 35 18.20 2.51 5.52
C GLY A 35 16.81 2.50 4.95
N ALA A 36 16.71 2.19 3.67
CA ALA A 36 15.44 2.01 3.01
C ALA A 36 15.57 1.18 1.74
N PHE A 37 14.43 0.73 1.24
CA PHE A 37 14.29 0.18 -0.09
C PHE A 37 13.64 1.22 -1.00
N ASN A 38 14.27 1.45 -2.14
CA ASN A 38 13.86 2.47 -3.10
C ASN A 38 13.04 1.89 -4.27
N ASP A 39 13.05 0.57 -4.44
CA ASP A 39 12.27 -0.12 -5.47
C ASP A 39 11.20 -0.98 -4.79
N VAL A 40 9.98 -0.42 -4.80
CA VAL A 40 8.83 -0.95 -4.09
C VAL A 40 7.63 -0.88 -5.02
N GLU A 41 7.03 -2.03 -5.24
CA GLU A 41 5.77 -2.17 -5.94
C GLU A 41 4.69 -2.59 -4.95
N GLY A 42 3.47 -2.13 -5.17
CA GLY A 42 2.35 -2.60 -4.37
C GLY A 42 1.02 -2.31 -4.99
N ILE A 43 0.03 -3.11 -4.58
CA ILE A 43 -1.35 -3.07 -5.02
C ILE A 43 -2.23 -3.02 -3.78
N ILE A 44 -3.17 -2.10 -3.75
CA ILE A 44 -4.26 -2.06 -2.78
C ILE A 44 -5.57 -2.25 -3.55
N ASN A 45 -6.36 -3.24 -3.16
CA ASN A 45 -7.76 -3.28 -3.54
C ASN A 45 -8.55 -2.67 -2.38
N ALA A 46 -9.00 -1.44 -2.54
CA ALA A 46 -9.76 -0.71 -1.54
C ALA A 46 -11.26 -0.96 -1.71
N ASP A 47 -11.95 -1.20 -0.60
CA ASP A 47 -13.40 -1.18 -0.48
C ASP A 47 -13.74 -0.11 0.57
N ALA A 48 -14.10 1.08 0.12
CA ALA A 48 -14.38 2.22 0.99
C ALA A 48 -15.72 2.06 1.74
N GLU A 49 -16.64 1.23 1.24
CA GLU A 49 -17.92 0.95 1.88
C GLU A 49 -17.75 -0.12 2.98
N ASN A 50 -16.86 -1.08 2.76
CA ASN A 50 -16.48 -2.08 3.74
C ASN A 50 -14.97 -2.30 3.78
N PRO A 51 -14.22 -1.51 4.57
CA PRO A 51 -12.76 -1.59 4.62
C PRO A 51 -12.19 -2.96 4.96
N ALA A 52 -12.95 -3.81 5.66
CA ALA A 52 -12.54 -5.18 5.99
C ALA A 52 -12.39 -6.10 4.76
N ASN A 53 -13.04 -5.76 3.63
CA ASN A 53 -12.87 -6.45 2.35
C ASN A 53 -11.64 -5.98 1.57
N SER A 54 -10.93 -4.96 2.06
CA SER A 54 -9.75 -4.44 1.38
C SER A 54 -8.58 -5.42 1.48
N SER A 55 -7.66 -5.34 0.52
CA SER A 55 -6.44 -6.15 0.50
C SER A 55 -5.24 -5.34 0.05
N VAL A 56 -4.06 -5.70 0.55
CA VAL A 56 -2.78 -5.05 0.27
C VAL A 56 -1.76 -6.11 -0.09
N SER A 57 -1.04 -5.90 -1.18
CA SER A 57 0.12 -6.72 -1.58
C SER A 57 1.28 -5.80 -1.91
N VAL A 58 2.47 -6.09 -1.38
CA VAL A 58 3.69 -5.30 -1.58
C VAL A 58 4.84 -6.22 -1.94
N THR A 59 5.62 -5.83 -2.93
CA THR A 59 6.86 -6.48 -3.37
C THR A 59 8.00 -5.46 -3.32
N ILE A 60 9.09 -5.82 -2.66
CA ILE A 60 10.25 -4.96 -2.45
C ILE A 60 11.45 -5.65 -3.06
N LYS A 61 12.19 -4.97 -3.94
CA LYS A 61 13.43 -5.53 -4.50
C LYS A 61 14.56 -5.33 -3.50
N VAL A 62 15.17 -6.42 -3.04
CA VAL A 62 16.29 -6.40 -2.08
C VAL A 62 17.47 -5.59 -2.60
N ALA A 63 17.73 -5.67 -3.91
CA ALA A 63 18.81 -4.93 -4.57
C ALA A 63 18.68 -3.40 -4.43
N SER A 64 17.50 -2.88 -4.12
CA SER A 64 17.25 -1.45 -3.95
C SER A 64 17.58 -0.90 -2.57
N ILE A 65 18.18 -1.72 -1.70
CA ILE A 65 18.62 -1.29 -0.38
C ILE A 65 19.62 -0.15 -0.49
N ASP A 66 19.36 0.90 0.28
CA ASP A 66 20.16 2.12 0.39
C ASP A 66 20.27 2.52 1.86
N THR A 67 21.48 2.41 2.40
CA THR A 67 21.84 2.90 3.73
C THR A 67 22.75 4.13 3.65
N ARG A 68 22.86 4.76 2.47
CA ARG A 68 23.82 5.83 2.14
C ARG A 68 25.29 5.42 2.29
N ASN A 69 25.57 4.12 2.15
CA ASN A 69 26.92 3.59 2.18
C ASN A 69 26.99 2.36 1.27
N THR A 70 27.58 2.54 0.08
CA THR A 70 27.62 1.52 -0.98
C THR A 70 28.24 0.21 -0.52
N GLN A 71 29.35 0.24 0.23
CA GLN A 71 30.00 -0.99 0.71
C GLN A 71 29.10 -1.76 1.68
N ARG A 72 28.38 -1.05 2.56
CA ARG A 72 27.41 -1.68 3.46
C ARG A 72 26.21 -2.22 2.68
N ASP A 73 25.75 -1.52 1.66
CA ASP A 73 24.62 -1.96 0.83
C ASP A 73 24.97 -3.22 0.03
N GLU A 74 26.18 -3.30 -0.51
CA GLU A 74 26.73 -4.52 -1.11
C GLU A 74 26.76 -5.68 -0.11
N HIS A 75 27.29 -5.44 1.09
CA HIS A 75 27.37 -6.45 2.14
C HIS A 75 25.98 -6.91 2.62
N LEU A 76 24.99 -6.03 2.69
CA LEU A 76 23.62 -6.41 3.07
C LEU A 76 22.95 -7.29 2.00
N ARG A 77 23.33 -7.16 0.73
CA ARG A 77 22.77 -7.98 -0.35
C ARG A 77 23.33 -9.41 -0.38
N THR A 78 24.45 -9.69 0.30
CA THR A 78 25.06 -11.02 0.29
C THR A 78 24.37 -12.00 1.25
N ASN A 79 24.81 -13.27 1.21
CA ASN A 79 24.21 -14.40 1.93
C ASN A 79 24.16 -14.22 3.45
N ASP A 80 25.01 -13.35 4.00
CA ASP A 80 25.09 -13.08 5.43
C ASP A 80 23.86 -12.30 5.95
N PHE A 81 23.13 -11.63 5.05
CA PHE A 81 22.00 -10.77 5.43
C PHE A 81 20.74 -11.05 4.65
N PHE A 82 20.58 -10.51 3.43
CA PHE A 82 19.38 -10.70 2.62
C PHE A 82 19.50 -11.79 1.57
N ASP A 83 20.72 -12.20 1.18
CA ASP A 83 20.93 -13.21 0.14
C ASP A 83 20.13 -12.88 -1.13
N ALA A 84 20.34 -11.66 -1.64
CA ALA A 84 19.60 -11.12 -2.78
C ALA A 84 19.65 -12.02 -4.04
N PRO A 85 20.75 -12.75 -4.34
CA PRO A 85 20.76 -13.68 -5.46
C PRO A 85 19.74 -14.83 -5.33
N SER A 86 19.54 -15.35 -4.12
CA SER A 86 18.59 -16.45 -3.87
C SER A 86 17.19 -15.95 -3.53
N PHE A 87 17.10 -14.77 -2.91
CA PHE A 87 15.86 -14.13 -2.45
C PHE A 87 15.84 -12.66 -2.90
N PRO A 88 15.55 -12.40 -4.19
CA PRO A 88 15.60 -11.05 -4.74
C PRO A 88 14.49 -10.14 -4.21
N GLU A 89 13.45 -10.73 -3.59
CA GLU A 89 12.22 -10.04 -3.21
C GLU A 89 11.87 -10.27 -1.74
N ILE A 90 11.38 -9.20 -1.12
CA ILE A 90 10.65 -9.24 0.15
C ILE A 90 9.19 -8.98 -0.18
N THR A 91 8.28 -9.80 0.34
CA THR A 91 6.85 -9.69 0.05
C THR A 91 6.04 -9.48 1.31
N PHE A 92 4.98 -8.67 1.20
CA PHE A 92 3.96 -8.52 2.22
C PHE A 92 2.59 -8.75 1.61
N VAL A 93 1.78 -9.62 2.20
CA VAL A 93 0.41 -9.90 1.76
C VAL A 93 -0.52 -9.79 2.96
N SER A 94 -1.48 -8.87 2.90
CA SER A 94 -2.46 -8.68 3.97
C SER A 94 -3.34 -9.92 4.16
N THR A 95 -3.59 -10.28 5.40
CA THR A 95 -4.58 -11.28 5.82
C THR A 95 -5.83 -10.63 6.39
N ARG A 96 -5.70 -9.43 6.98
CA ARG A 96 -6.82 -8.68 7.58
C ARG A 96 -6.58 -7.17 7.50
N VAL A 97 -7.65 -6.43 7.28
CA VAL A 97 -7.69 -4.96 7.39
C VAL A 97 -8.75 -4.59 8.41
N ASP A 98 -8.34 -4.02 9.53
CA ASP A 98 -9.25 -3.53 10.57
C ASP A 98 -9.27 -2.02 10.55
N GLN A 99 -10.45 -1.42 10.43
CA GLN A 99 -10.62 0.00 10.67
C GLN A 99 -10.80 0.22 12.17
N ILE A 100 -9.87 0.96 12.79
CA ILE A 100 -9.93 1.27 14.22
C ILE A 100 -10.69 2.57 14.43
N GLU A 101 -10.42 3.56 13.59
CA GLU A 101 -11.11 4.85 13.55
C GLU A 101 -11.24 5.32 12.09
N GLU A 102 -11.98 6.39 11.84
CA GLU A 102 -12.08 6.94 10.50
C GLU A 102 -10.70 7.35 9.97
N GLY A 103 -10.34 6.86 8.79
CA GLY A 103 -9.01 7.06 8.20
C GLY A 103 -7.86 6.31 8.90
N ASN A 104 -8.10 5.54 9.96
CA ASN A 104 -7.05 4.83 10.70
C ASN A 104 -7.28 3.32 10.70
N PHE A 105 -6.29 2.57 10.22
CA PHE A 105 -6.38 1.15 9.97
C PHE A 105 -5.25 0.38 10.64
N ILE A 106 -5.50 -0.88 10.99
CA ILE A 106 -4.48 -1.89 11.27
C ILE A 106 -4.54 -2.93 10.16
N VAL A 107 -3.48 -3.03 9.38
CA VAL A 107 -3.31 -4.03 8.33
C VAL A 107 -2.44 -5.16 8.86
N ALA A 108 -3.04 -6.31 9.14
CA ALA A 108 -2.32 -7.54 9.46
C ALA A 108 -1.98 -8.30 8.18
N GLY A 109 -0.80 -8.90 8.11
CA GLY A 109 -0.37 -9.67 6.95
C GLY A 109 0.91 -10.44 7.12
N ASN A 110 1.17 -11.30 6.16
CA ASN A 110 2.34 -12.15 6.08
C ASN A 110 3.49 -11.41 5.41
N LEU A 111 4.53 -11.11 6.18
CA LEU A 111 5.80 -10.58 5.71
C LEU A 111 6.79 -11.72 5.47
N THR A 112 7.27 -11.88 4.24
CA THR A 112 8.24 -12.89 3.86
C THR A 112 9.58 -12.24 3.54
N ILE A 113 10.61 -12.59 4.32
CA ILE A 113 12.00 -12.14 4.11
C ILE A 113 12.87 -13.40 4.08
N ARG A 114 13.65 -13.60 2.99
CA ARG A 114 14.49 -14.80 2.81
C ARG A 114 13.74 -16.13 2.96
N GLY A 115 12.52 -16.19 2.43
CA GLY A 115 11.67 -17.37 2.54
C GLY A 115 11.11 -17.64 3.95
N ILE A 116 11.44 -16.81 4.95
CA ILE A 116 10.84 -16.89 6.28
C ILE A 116 9.63 -15.96 6.31
N THR A 117 8.45 -16.54 6.50
CA THR A 117 7.19 -15.79 6.61
C THR A 117 6.80 -15.57 8.06
N LYS A 118 6.43 -14.34 8.40
CA LYS A 118 5.95 -13.94 9.73
C LYS A 118 4.73 -13.04 9.60
N GLU A 119 3.74 -13.26 10.46
CA GLU A 119 2.59 -12.36 10.55
C GLU A 119 2.97 -11.09 11.31
N VAL A 120 2.60 -9.96 10.73
CA VAL A 120 2.91 -8.63 11.22
C VAL A 120 1.70 -7.71 11.10
N SER A 121 1.52 -6.81 12.05
CA SER A 121 0.46 -5.80 12.01
C SER A 121 1.05 -4.40 11.81
N LEU A 122 0.50 -3.67 10.84
CA LEU A 122 0.94 -2.35 10.42
C LEU A 122 -0.18 -1.33 10.65
N PRO A 123 -0.01 -0.35 11.55
CA PRO A 123 -0.92 0.78 11.62
C PRO A 123 -0.71 1.69 10.39
N ILE A 124 -1.81 2.06 9.75
CA ILE A 124 -1.85 2.88 8.54
C ILE A 124 -2.87 3.99 8.72
N GLU A 125 -2.45 5.22 8.47
CA GLU A 125 -3.29 6.42 8.45
C GLU A 125 -3.52 6.85 7.00
N PHE A 126 -4.76 7.17 6.68
CA PHE A 126 -5.18 7.74 5.41
C PHE A 126 -5.10 9.26 5.47
N LEU A 127 -4.20 9.82 4.68
CA LEU A 127 -3.94 11.26 4.64
C LEU A 127 -4.87 12.01 3.67
N GLY A 128 -5.64 11.29 2.86
CA GLY A 128 -6.59 11.84 1.90
C GLY A 128 -6.24 11.54 0.45
N VAL A 129 -7.11 12.03 -0.44
CA VAL A 129 -6.97 11.91 -1.89
C VAL A 129 -6.89 13.29 -2.52
N GLU A 130 -5.94 13.47 -3.44
CA GLU A 130 -5.74 14.70 -4.20
C GLU A 130 -5.67 14.38 -5.69
N ARG A 131 -6.17 15.29 -6.53
CA ARG A 131 -5.96 15.21 -7.98
C ARG A 131 -4.68 15.95 -8.33
N ASP A 132 -3.73 15.26 -8.95
CA ASP A 132 -2.47 15.87 -9.36
C ASP A 132 -2.63 16.81 -10.57
N GLN A 133 -1.55 17.53 -10.90
CA GLN A 133 -1.50 18.44 -12.05
C GLN A 133 -1.75 17.75 -13.40
N THR A 134 -1.66 16.41 -13.47
CA THR A 134 -1.94 15.61 -14.66
C THR A 134 -3.39 15.08 -14.69
N GLY A 135 -4.20 15.45 -13.70
CA GLY A 135 -5.60 15.03 -13.57
C GLY A 135 -5.78 13.63 -12.99
N GLN A 136 -4.73 12.96 -12.50
CA GLN A 136 -4.81 11.64 -11.88
C GLN A 136 -5.13 11.76 -10.38
N LEU A 137 -6.02 10.90 -9.87
CA LEU A 137 -6.28 10.81 -8.43
C LEU A 137 -5.08 10.12 -7.75
N ARG A 138 -4.67 10.68 -6.62
CA ARG A 138 -3.60 10.15 -5.77
C ARG A 138 -4.09 10.04 -4.34
N ALA A 139 -3.97 8.86 -3.74
CA ALA A 139 -4.22 8.68 -2.32
C ALA A 139 -2.90 8.66 -1.54
N GLY A 140 -2.88 9.31 -0.38
CA GLY A 140 -1.76 9.30 0.56
C GLY A 140 -2.05 8.40 1.75
N PHE A 141 -1.12 7.50 2.05
CA PHE A 141 -1.15 6.71 3.28
C PHE A 141 0.18 6.81 4.00
N GLU A 142 0.15 6.83 5.32
CA GLU A 142 1.35 6.88 6.16
C GLU A 142 1.26 5.84 7.27
N ALA A 143 2.38 5.18 7.57
CA ALA A 143 2.50 4.44 8.81
C ALA A 143 3.24 5.34 9.80
N PRO A 144 2.68 5.66 10.98
CA PRO A 144 3.29 6.58 11.93
C PRO A 144 4.75 6.20 12.24
N ALA A 145 5.65 7.19 12.28
CA ALA A 145 7.05 6.97 12.59
C ALA A 145 7.22 6.34 13.99
N GLY A 146 7.70 5.09 14.04
CA GLY A 146 7.84 4.33 15.29
C GLY A 146 6.89 3.14 15.42
N SER A 147 5.97 2.98 14.47
CA SER A 147 5.15 1.79 14.30
C SER A 147 6.03 0.55 14.28
N THR A 148 5.96 -0.22 15.36
CA THR A 148 6.77 -1.42 15.53
C THR A 148 5.95 -2.57 14.99
N VAL A 149 6.44 -3.21 13.93
CA VAL A 149 5.95 -4.54 13.54
C VAL A 149 6.15 -5.45 14.74
N SER A 150 5.04 -5.81 15.35
CA SER A 150 4.99 -6.76 16.45
C SER A 150 4.60 -8.10 15.84
N ASN A 151 5.42 -9.13 16.09
CA ASN A 151 5.08 -10.49 15.70
C ASN A 151 3.86 -10.92 16.54
N SER A 152 2.72 -11.18 15.90
CA SER A 152 1.53 -11.72 16.56
C SER A 152 1.65 -13.22 16.78
N ALA A 153 2.66 -13.68 17.54
CA ALA A 153 2.75 -15.06 17.99
C ALA A 153 3.59 -15.21 19.27
N SER A 154 2.87 -15.43 20.38
CA SER A 154 3.21 -16.17 21.61
C SER A 154 4.62 -16.09 22.21
N SER A 155 4.64 -15.68 23.47
CA SER A 155 5.60 -16.10 24.51
C SER A 155 6.13 -17.53 24.31
N GLY A 156 7.41 -17.68 23.92
CA GLY A 156 8.04 -18.99 23.85
C GLY A 156 9.29 -19.09 22.96
N THR A 157 10.43 -18.63 23.49
CA THR A 157 11.80 -19.06 23.15
C THR A 157 12.43 -18.56 21.81
N PRO A 158 13.69 -18.06 21.82
CA PRO A 158 14.28 -17.34 20.69
C PRO A 158 15.13 -18.25 19.79
N ARG A 159 14.91 -18.24 18.48
CA ARG A 159 15.92 -18.75 17.52
C ARG A 159 16.02 -17.90 16.27
N LEU A 160 17.25 -17.38 16.10
CA LEU A 160 17.91 -16.85 14.90
C LEU A 160 17.02 -16.17 13.86
N ILE A 161 16.71 -14.91 14.13
CA ILE A 161 16.73 -13.90 13.08
C ILE A 161 17.93 -13.00 13.41
N PRO A 162 18.88 -12.78 12.47
CA PRO A 162 19.95 -11.81 12.69
C PRO A 162 19.33 -10.48 13.16
N ALA A 163 19.91 -9.80 14.15
CA ALA A 163 19.34 -8.57 14.71
C ALA A 163 19.01 -7.50 13.64
N ALA A 164 19.64 -7.58 12.47
CA ALA A 164 19.32 -6.80 11.27
C ALA A 164 17.89 -7.01 10.77
N CYS A 165 17.35 -8.23 10.79
CA CYS A 165 16.05 -8.59 10.23
C CYS A 165 14.88 -8.44 11.22
N SER A 166 15.13 -8.53 12.54
CA SER A 166 14.14 -8.16 13.57
C SER A 166 13.92 -6.65 13.72
N SER A 167 14.64 -5.84 12.95
CA SER A 167 14.61 -4.39 13.04
C SER A 167 14.50 -3.68 11.68
N LEU A 168 13.97 -4.40 10.67
CA LEU A 168 13.61 -3.85 9.37
C LEU A 168 12.45 -2.83 9.43
N THR A 169 11.88 -2.56 10.60
CA THR A 169 10.53 -1.99 10.65
C THR A 169 10.42 -0.65 11.35
N LYS A 170 11.34 0.26 11.06
CA LYS A 170 11.27 1.61 11.61
C LYS A 170 11.30 2.61 10.48
N SER A 171 10.08 2.95 10.00
CA SER A 171 9.70 4.11 9.18
C SER A 171 9.24 3.76 7.76
N LEU A 172 7.98 3.36 7.58
CA LEU A 172 7.30 3.48 6.29
C LEU A 172 7.03 4.97 6.07
N SER A 173 7.59 5.57 5.02
CA SER A 173 7.41 6.99 4.73
C SER A 173 6.49 7.12 3.52
N SER A 174 5.42 7.90 3.69
CA SER A 174 4.47 8.38 2.66
C SER A 174 4.33 7.51 1.41
N LEU A 175 3.29 6.66 1.42
CA LEU A 175 2.90 5.89 0.25
C LEU A 175 1.96 6.72 -0.61
N ARG A 176 2.30 6.90 -1.89
CA ARG A 176 1.40 7.49 -2.89
C ARG A 176 0.87 6.42 -3.81
N PHE A 177 -0.43 6.46 -4.03
CA PHE A 177 -1.15 5.47 -4.81
C PHE A 177 -1.82 6.07 -6.03
N ARG A 178 -1.95 5.31 -7.11
CA ARG A 178 -2.68 5.67 -8.33
C ARG A 178 -3.74 4.61 -8.66
N PRO A 179 -4.97 4.97 -9.02
CA PRO A 179 -5.98 3.99 -9.39
C PRO A 179 -5.62 3.29 -10.71
N SER A 180 -5.85 1.98 -10.81
CA SER A 180 -5.43 1.18 -11.97
C SER A 180 -6.34 1.37 -13.20
N ARG A 181 -7.60 1.79 -12.99
CA ARG A 181 -8.52 2.19 -14.07
C ARG A 181 -9.39 3.35 -13.64
N SER A 182 -9.35 4.45 -14.40
CA SER A 182 -10.41 5.45 -14.35
C SER A 182 -11.67 4.80 -14.93
N ARG A 183 -12.61 4.40 -14.05
CA ARG A 183 -14.00 4.26 -14.51
C ARG A 183 -14.42 5.66 -14.93
N ARG A 184 -14.43 5.94 -16.24
CA ARG A 184 -15.19 7.07 -16.76
C ARG A 184 -16.60 6.90 -16.23
N ALA A 185 -16.99 7.77 -15.31
CA ALA A 185 -18.37 7.89 -14.87
C ALA A 185 -19.23 8.01 -16.14
N ARG A 186 -20.15 7.06 -16.31
CA ARG A 186 -21.16 7.13 -17.36
C ARG A 186 -22.02 8.36 -17.03
N PRO A 187 -22.23 9.32 -17.94
CA PRO A 187 -23.05 10.48 -17.64
C PRO A 187 -24.47 10.02 -17.27
N PRO A 188 -25.15 10.69 -16.33
CA PRO A 188 -26.53 10.35 -15.98
C PRO A 188 -27.40 10.47 -17.24
N ARG A 189 -28.25 9.45 -17.46
CA ARG A 189 -29.28 9.51 -18.51
C ARG A 189 -30.16 10.72 -18.25
N ALA A 190 -30.24 11.62 -19.23
CA ALA A 190 -31.18 12.73 -19.21
C ALA A 190 -32.62 12.20 -19.01
N PRO A 191 -33.47 12.89 -18.21
CA PRO A 191 -34.86 12.52 -18.05
C PRO A 191 -35.59 12.65 -19.39
N GLY A 192 -36.33 11.59 -19.74
CA GLY A 192 -36.99 11.42 -21.03
C GLY A 192 -37.86 12.61 -21.41
N GLN A 193 -37.55 13.19 -22.57
CA GLN A 193 -38.50 14.04 -23.27
C GLN A 193 -39.68 13.16 -23.71
N ARG A 194 -40.86 13.52 -23.21
CA ARG A 194 -42.15 12.95 -23.61
C ARG A 194 -42.28 13.11 -25.13
N HIS A 195 -42.38 11.98 -25.84
CA HIS A 195 -42.78 11.98 -27.24
C HIS A 195 -44.20 12.56 -27.34
N GLY A 196 -44.29 13.75 -27.94
CA GLY A 196 -45.55 14.34 -28.36
C GLY A 196 -46.21 13.47 -29.40
N VAL A 197 -47.49 13.19 -29.17
CA VAL A 197 -48.42 12.55 -30.12
C VAL A 197 -48.50 13.41 -31.39
N PRO A 198 -48.35 12.86 -32.60
CA PRO A 198 -48.58 13.64 -33.82
C PRO A 198 -50.09 13.82 -34.06
N PRO A 199 -50.57 15.01 -34.49
CA PRO A 199 -51.97 15.19 -34.82
C PRO A 199 -52.34 14.47 -36.14
N CYS A 200 -53.49 13.80 -36.13
CA CYS A 200 -54.11 13.19 -37.30
C CYS A 200 -54.41 14.25 -38.39
N LYS A 201 -53.98 13.98 -39.63
CA LYS A 201 -54.46 14.70 -40.83
C LYS A 201 -55.88 14.23 -41.18
N PRO A 202 -56.81 15.12 -41.53
CA PRO A 202 -58.04 14.73 -42.23
C PRO A 202 -57.78 14.54 -43.72
N SER A 203 -58.31 13.42 -44.24
CA SER A 203 -58.36 13.05 -45.65
C SER A 203 -59.23 14.01 -46.46
N SER A 204 -58.79 14.29 -47.69
CA SER A 204 -59.57 14.96 -48.73
C SER A 204 -60.74 14.07 -49.19
N MET A 205 -61.92 14.68 -49.37
CA MET A 205 -62.98 14.17 -50.23
C MET A 205 -63.65 15.35 -50.96
N HIS A 206 -63.54 15.30 -52.30
CA HIS A 206 -64.39 15.87 -53.36
C HIS A 206 -64.79 17.35 -53.32
#